data_AF-A0A7S1DCP3-F1
#
_entry.id   AF-A0A7S1DCP3-F1
#
_cell.length_a   1.000
_cell.length_b   1.000
_cell.length_c   1.000
_cell.angle_alpha   90.00
_cell.angle_beta   90.00
_cell.angle_gamma   90.00
#
_symmetry.space_group_name_H-M   'P 1'
#
loop_
_entity.id
_entity.type
_entity.pdbx_description
1 polymer ?
#
loop_
_entity_poly.entity_id
_entity_poly.type
_entity_poly.pdbx_seq_one_letter_code
_entity_poly.pdbx_strand_id
1 'polypeptide(L)'
;VVSQDIGDILPDYPGSATFAPSANLYTIQSSGNGMDGTEDAFHFINFQRSGDFVMQAQVESINPAPSDWSLAGIMVRASLAANAPNFCVAKSYQHGAFASYRTIAGGD
;
A
#
# COMPACT_ATOMS: atom_id res chain seq x y z
N VAL A 1 0.26 -7.98 13.42
CA VAL A 1 0.61 -7.15 12.24
C VAL A 1 1.47 -8.01 11.36
N VAL A 2 1.12 -8.14 10.09
CA VAL A 2 1.93 -8.88 9.12
C VAL A 2 2.41 -7.91 8.06
N SER A 3 3.69 -7.94 7.74
CA SER A 3 4.31 -7.14 6.69
C SER A 3 4.67 -8.09 5.56
N GLN A 4 4.17 -7.83 4.36
CA GLN A 4 4.42 -8.71 3.22
C GLN A 4 4.24 -7.97 1.90
N ASP A 5 4.87 -8.51 0.87
CA ASP A 5 4.62 -8.12 -0.50
C ASP A 5 3.28 -8.68 -1.00
N ILE A 6 2.62 -7.92 -1.86
CA ILE A 6 1.44 -8.30 -2.63
C ILE A 6 1.86 -8.39 -4.09
N GLY A 7 1.40 -9.43 -4.76
CA GLY A 7 1.65 -9.63 -6.19
C GLY A 7 3.08 -10.03 -6.53
N ASP A 8 3.43 -9.82 -7.79
CA ASP A 8 4.75 -10.15 -8.31
C ASP A 8 5.73 -9.00 -8.01
N ILE A 9 6.56 -9.21 -6.99
CA ILE A 9 7.65 -8.31 -6.63
C ILE A 9 8.97 -8.94 -7.05
N LEU A 10 9.81 -8.15 -7.71
CA LEU A 10 11.15 -8.59 -8.11
C LEU A 10 11.92 -9.13 -6.89
N PRO A 11 12.45 -10.37 -6.95
CA PRO A 11 13.11 -11.01 -5.80
C PRO A 11 14.28 -10.24 -5.21
N ASP A 12 14.97 -9.42 -6.02
CA ASP A 12 16.11 -8.59 -5.60
C ASP A 12 15.68 -7.32 -4.85
N TYR A 13 14.39 -7.00 -4.83
CA TYR A 13 13.83 -5.79 -4.21
C TYR A 13 12.65 -6.13 -3.28
N PRO A 14 12.81 -7.03 -2.30
CA PRO A 14 11.72 -7.37 -1.38
C PRO A 14 11.33 -6.14 -0.56
N GLY A 15 10.04 -5.98 -0.30
CA GLY A 15 9.57 -4.93 0.58
C GLY A 15 9.88 -5.24 2.05
N SER A 16 9.90 -4.19 2.87
CA SER A 16 10.09 -4.34 4.32
C SER A 16 9.41 -3.22 5.09
N ALA A 17 9.17 -3.46 6.38
CA ALA A 17 8.71 -2.42 7.29
C ALA A 17 9.39 -2.52 8.65
N THR A 18 9.63 -1.36 9.24
CA THR A 18 10.05 -1.24 10.64
C THR A 18 9.08 -0.33 11.39
N PHE A 19 8.87 -0.59 12.68
CA PHE A 19 8.02 0.22 13.54
C PHE A 19 8.85 0.79 14.70
N ALA A 20 8.78 2.10 14.89
CA ALA A 20 9.39 2.83 16.00
C ALA A 20 8.32 3.24 17.02
N PRO A 21 8.11 2.50 18.12
CA PRO A 21 6.98 2.73 19.03
C PRO A 21 7.00 4.10 19.73
N SER A 22 8.19 4.65 20.00
CA SER A 22 8.35 5.94 20.66
C SER A 22 7.89 7.12 19.80
N ALA A 23 7.95 6.97 18.48
CA ALA A 23 7.51 7.98 17.51
C ALA A 23 6.16 7.62 16.87
N ASN A 24 5.63 6.42 17.14
CA ASN A 24 4.47 5.84 16.45
C ASN A 24 4.62 5.89 14.92
N LEU A 25 5.82 5.57 14.43
CA LEU A 25 6.20 5.71 13.03
C LEU A 25 6.47 4.36 12.39
N TYR A 26 5.87 4.13 11.23
CA TYR A 26 6.23 3.04 10.33
C TYR A 26 7.14 3.57 9.21
N THR A 27 8.29 2.92 9.03
CA THR A 27 9.14 3.14 7.86
C THR A 27 8.99 1.94 6.94
N ILE A 28 8.57 2.19 5.69
CA ILE A 28 8.22 1.16 4.71
C ILE A 28 9.12 1.31 3.50
N GLN A 29 9.79 0.21 3.13
CA GLN A 29 10.42 0.06 1.82
C GLN A 29 9.47 -0.75 0.95
N SER A 30 9.11 -0.22 -0.22
CA SER A 30 8.28 -0.91 -1.20
C SER A 30 8.96 -0.89 -2.56
N SER A 31 8.63 -1.88 -3.37
CA SER A 31 8.87 -1.95 -4.80
C SER A 31 7.58 -2.42 -5.47
N GLY A 32 7.60 -2.66 -6.78
CA GLY A 32 6.45 -3.13 -7.55
C GLY A 32 5.79 -2.04 -8.38
N ASN A 33 4.81 -2.47 -9.18
CA ASN A 33 4.18 -1.66 -10.22
C ASN A 33 2.98 -0.86 -9.71
N GLY A 34 2.68 -0.90 -8.41
CA GLY A 34 1.57 -0.17 -7.80
C GLY A 34 0.28 -0.97 -7.86
N MET A 35 -0.84 -0.29 -8.11
CA MET A 35 -2.19 -0.86 -8.03
C MET A 35 -3.02 -0.57 -9.29
N ASP A 36 -2.33 -0.23 -10.38
CA ASP A 36 -2.95 0.05 -11.67
C ASP A 36 -3.17 -1.24 -12.45
N GLY A 37 -4.33 -1.39 -13.08
CA GLY A 37 -4.71 -2.59 -13.81
C GLY A 37 -5.35 -3.67 -12.94
N THR A 38 -5.28 -4.92 -13.40
CA THR A 38 -6.02 -6.04 -12.80
C THR A 38 -5.31 -6.70 -11.61
N GLU A 39 -4.02 -6.42 -11.42
CA GLU A 39 -3.18 -7.01 -10.38
C GLU A 39 -2.32 -5.94 -9.70
N ASP A 40 -2.30 -6.00 -8.38
CA ASP A 40 -1.50 -5.14 -7.52
C ASP A 40 -0.10 -5.71 -7.28
N ALA A 41 0.90 -4.85 -7.24
CA ALA A 41 2.29 -5.16 -6.88
C ALA A 41 2.86 -4.08 -5.95
N PHE A 42 2.88 -4.33 -4.63
CA PHE A 42 3.41 -3.40 -3.61
C PHE A 42 3.68 -4.09 -2.25
N HIS A 43 4.36 -3.40 -1.33
CA HIS A 43 4.51 -3.84 0.07
C HIS A 43 3.34 -3.39 0.95
N PHE A 44 2.84 -4.28 1.81
CA PHE A 44 1.64 -4.03 2.63
C PHE A 44 1.81 -4.47 4.08
N ILE A 45 1.58 -3.53 5.00
CA ILE A 45 1.42 -3.82 6.42
C ILE A 45 -0.06 -4.04 6.71
N ASN A 46 -0.44 -5.28 7.01
CA ASN A 46 -1.83 -5.65 7.21
C ASN A 46 -2.24 -5.77 8.68
N PHE A 47 -3.45 -5.32 8.93
CA PHE A 47 -4.20 -5.46 10.16
C PHE A 47 -5.57 -6.02 9.80
N GLN A 48 -5.83 -7.28 10.15
CA GLN A 48 -7.15 -7.86 9.91
C GLN A 48 -8.21 -7.14 10.76
N ARG A 49 -9.26 -6.68 10.10
CA ARG A 49 -10.40 -5.97 10.69
C ARG A 49 -11.70 -6.47 10.06
N SER A 50 -12.79 -6.33 10.79
CA SER A 50 -14.14 -6.73 10.39
C SER A 50 -15.14 -5.77 11.01
N GLY A 51 -16.28 -5.56 10.34
CA GLY A 51 -17.26 -4.55 10.76
C GLY A 51 -16.78 -3.13 10.44
N ASP A 52 -17.40 -2.15 11.09
CA ASP A 52 -17.06 -0.75 10.89
C ASP A 52 -15.76 -0.39 11.62
N PHE A 53 -14.89 0.37 10.96
CA PHE A 53 -13.66 0.86 11.56
C PHE A 53 -13.25 2.21 10.97
N VAL A 54 -12.44 2.93 11.74
CA VAL A 54 -11.75 4.14 11.27
C VAL A 54 -10.27 3.82 11.23
N MET A 55 -9.63 4.19 10.11
CA MET A 55 -8.19 4.14 9.95
C MET A 55 -7.70 5.53 9.57
N GLN A 56 -6.68 6.00 10.26
CA GLN A 56 -6.02 7.26 9.97
C GLN A 56 -4.51 7.03 9.97
N ALA A 57 -3.84 7.60 8.98
CA ALA A 57 -2.38 7.65 8.92
C ALA A 57 -1.97 9.01 8.37
N GLN A 58 -0.77 9.46 8.74
CA GLN A 58 -0.10 10.60 8.14
C GLN A 58 1.10 10.09 7.35
N VAL A 59 1.20 10.50 6.08
CA VAL A 59 2.39 10.25 5.28
C VAL A 59 3.39 11.37 5.59
N GLU A 60 4.44 11.05 6.36
CA GLU A 60 5.47 12.04 6.70
C GLU A 60 6.37 12.37 5.50
N SER A 61 6.78 11.35 4.75
CA SER A 61 7.60 11.53 3.54
C SER A 61 7.52 10.30 2.63
N ILE A 62 7.89 10.49 1.36
CA ILE A 62 8.12 9.41 0.40
C ILE A 62 9.51 9.67 -0.19
N ASN A 63 10.51 8.91 0.26
CA ASN A 63 11.91 9.13 -0.15
C ASN A 63 12.76 7.85 0.05
N PRO A 64 13.60 7.47 -0.93
CA PRO A 64 13.61 7.98 -2.31
C PRO A 64 12.33 7.60 -3.04
N ALA A 65 11.88 8.46 -3.94
CA ALA A 65 10.74 8.19 -4.81
C ALA A 65 11.28 7.88 -6.22
N PRO A 66 11.32 6.60 -6.66
CA PRO A 66 11.80 6.23 -7.98
C PRO A 66 10.91 6.73 -9.13
N SER A 67 9.68 7.17 -8.84
CA SER A 67 8.73 7.75 -9.79
C SER A 67 7.98 8.92 -9.14
N ASP A 68 7.53 9.89 -9.95
CA ASP A 68 6.66 10.98 -9.50
C ASP A 68 5.30 10.47 -8.98
N TRP A 69 4.93 9.26 -9.40
CA TRP A 69 3.77 8.49 -8.94
C TRP A 69 4.11 7.45 -7.86
N SER A 70 5.27 7.49 -7.21
CA SER A 70 5.49 6.67 -6.01
C SER A 70 4.45 7.02 -4.93
N LEU A 71 3.84 6.00 -4.34
CA LEU A 71 2.68 6.14 -3.46
C LEU A 71 2.96 5.65 -2.03
N ALA A 72 2.35 6.32 -1.06
CA ALA A 72 2.17 5.82 0.29
C ALA A 72 0.79 6.20 0.81
N GLY A 73 0.15 5.32 1.58
CA GLY A 73 -1.23 5.56 2.01
C GLY A 73 -1.82 4.44 2.85
N ILE A 74 -3.15 4.48 2.96
CA ILE A 74 -3.95 3.45 3.63
C ILE A 74 -4.81 2.74 2.59
N MET A 75 -5.01 1.44 2.79
CA MET A 75 -5.83 0.62 1.91
C MET A 75 -6.66 -0.35 2.73
N VAL A 76 -7.92 -0.49 2.34
CA VAL A 76 -8.79 -1.60 2.74
C VAL A 76 -8.85 -2.56 1.57
N ARG A 77 -8.54 -3.83 1.80
CA ARG A 77 -8.53 -4.89 0.77
C ARG A 77 -9.23 -6.14 1.28
N ALA A 78 -10.02 -6.78 0.42
CA ALA A 78 -10.84 -7.93 0.80
C ALA A 78 -10.01 -9.20 1.09
N SER A 79 -8.84 -9.34 0.47
CA SER A 79 -7.91 -10.46 0.67
C SER A 79 -6.48 -10.05 0.31
N LEU A 80 -5.50 -10.92 0.55
CA LEU A 80 -4.09 -10.69 0.19
C LEU A 80 -3.76 -11.11 -1.26
N ALA A 81 -4.75 -11.51 -2.06
CA ALA A 81 -4.53 -11.83 -3.48
C ALA A 81 -4.25 -10.57 -4.30
N ALA A 82 -3.31 -10.63 -5.26
CA ALA A 82 -2.89 -9.47 -6.06
C ALA A 82 -4.07 -8.77 -6.77
N ASN A 83 -5.10 -9.51 -7.16
CA ASN A 83 -6.25 -8.99 -7.88
C ASN A 83 -7.43 -8.59 -6.98
N ALA A 84 -7.26 -8.50 -5.65
CA ALA A 84 -8.38 -8.34 -4.73
C ALA A 84 -9.14 -7.01 -4.93
N PRO A 85 -10.47 -6.98 -4.68
CA PRO A 85 -11.18 -5.73 -4.46
C PRO A 85 -10.53 -4.92 -3.35
N ASN A 86 -10.37 -3.61 -3.58
CA ASN A 86 -9.71 -2.70 -2.66
C ASN A 86 -10.28 -1.27 -2.74
N PHE A 87 -10.01 -0.49 -1.70
CA PHE A 87 -10.17 0.96 -1.67
C PHE A 87 -8.93 1.55 -1.03
N CYS A 88 -8.29 2.49 -1.72
CA CYS A 88 -7.04 3.10 -1.32
C CYS A 88 -7.18 4.62 -1.27
N VAL A 89 -6.62 5.22 -0.22
CA VAL A 89 -6.35 6.67 -0.18
C VAL A 89 -4.86 6.83 -0.02
N ALA A 90 -4.23 7.45 -1.02
CA ALA A 90 -2.78 7.56 -1.09
C ALA A 90 -2.33 8.97 -1.42
N LYS A 91 -1.14 9.30 -0.92
CA LYS A 91 -0.34 10.45 -1.34
C LYS A 91 0.65 9.97 -2.40
N SER A 92 0.65 10.63 -3.54
CA SER A 92 1.74 10.51 -4.52
C SER A 92 2.89 11.45 -4.14
N TYR A 93 4.09 11.11 -4.60
CA TYR A 93 5.28 11.91 -4.40
C TYR A 93 5.10 13.34 -4.95
N GLN A 94 4.57 13.50 -6.19
CA GLN A 94 4.44 14.84 -6.81
C GLN A 94 3.02 15.25 -7.25
N HIS A 95 2.03 14.36 -7.29
CA HIS A 95 0.71 14.65 -7.89
C HIS A 95 -0.43 14.90 -6.88
N GLY A 96 -0.14 14.96 -5.58
CA GLY A 96 -1.18 15.18 -4.57
C GLY A 96 -1.74 13.89 -3.96
N ALA A 97 -2.80 14.04 -3.18
CA ALA A 97 -3.53 12.92 -2.61
C ALA A 97 -4.72 12.56 -3.50
N PHE A 98 -5.01 11.28 -3.62
CA PHE A 98 -6.13 10.75 -4.40
C PHE A 98 -6.71 9.51 -3.74
N ALA A 99 -7.87 9.08 -4.25
CA ALA A 99 -8.47 7.81 -3.91
C ALA A 99 -8.60 6.95 -5.18
N SER A 100 -8.41 5.65 -5.03
CA SER A 100 -8.62 4.65 -6.08
C SER A 100 -9.34 3.45 -5.49
N TYR A 101 -10.02 2.67 -6.34
CA TYR A 101 -10.75 1.49 -5.90
C TYR A 101 -10.85 0.45 -7.00
N ARG A 102 -10.93 -0.81 -6.56
CA ARG A 102 -11.30 -1.97 -7.38
C ARG A 102 -12.50 -2.65 -6.74
N THR A 103 -13.63 -2.74 -7.45
CA THR A 103 -14.89 -3.27 -6.89
C THR A 103 -15.02 -4.79 -6.98
N ILE A 104 -14.34 -5.42 -7.94
CA ILE A 104 -14.37 -6.87 -8.18
C ILE A 104 -12.95 -7.40 -8.37
N ALA A 105 -12.74 -8.69 -8.14
CA ALA A 105 -11.42 -9.27 -8.34
C ALA A 105 -10.99 -9.15 -9.81
N GLY A 106 -9.82 -8.56 -10.06
CA GLY A 106 -9.27 -8.36 -11.40
C GLY A 106 -10.01 -7.34 -12.27
N GLY A 107 -10.80 -6.44 -11.68
CA GLY A 107 -11.35 -5.28 -12.40
C GLY A 107 -10.36 -4.12 -12.50
N ASP A 108 -10.51 -3.30 -13.55
CA ASP A 108 -9.81 -2.01 -13.74
C ASP A 108 -10.70 -0.83 -13.33
#